data_AF-A0A9D8XWW0-F1
#
_entry.id   AF-A0A9D8XWW0-F1
#
_cell.length_a   1.000
_cell.length_b   1.000
_cell.length_c   1.000
_cell.angle_alpha   90.00
_cell.angle_beta   90.00
_cell.angle_gamma   90.00
#
_symmetry.space_group_name_H-M   'P 1'
#
loop_
_entity.id
_entity.type
_entity.pdbx_description
1 polymer ?
#
loop_
_entity_poly.entity_id
_entity_poly.type
_entity_poly.pdbx_seq_one_letter_code
_entity_poly.pdbx_strand_id
1 'polypeptide(L)' 'MALKKPSKPKLKKYPKTPRETASIEVWKNYDAKTKAIDADNNKKIAEYKKKVTAYENEVKQRKAIKERAAKAKQKLSGF' A
#
# COMPACT_ATOMS: atom_id res chain seq x y z
N MET A 1 -21.49 3.05 4.07
CA MET A 1 -20.16 3.50 3.61
C MET A 1 -19.65 2.56 2.53
N ALA A 2 -19.34 3.08 1.33
CA ALA A 2 -18.73 2.30 0.27
C ALA A 2 -17.26 2.02 0.63
N LEU A 3 -16.84 0.75 0.54
CA LEU A 3 -15.46 0.33 0.70
C LEU A 3 -14.61 0.96 -0.39
N LYS A 4 -13.79 1.96 -0.05
CA LYS A 4 -12.88 2.61 -0.99
C LYS A 4 -11.56 1.87 -1.02
N LYS A 5 -11.15 1.40 -2.20
CA LYS A 5 -9.83 0.78 -2.38
C LYS A 5 -8.73 1.76 -1.96
N PRO A 6 -7.78 1.36 -1.10
CA PRO A 6 -6.66 2.22 -0.74
C PRO A 6 -5.84 2.59 -1.97
N SER A 7 -5.43 3.86 -2.06
CA SER A 7 -4.63 4.37 -3.18
C SER A 7 -3.14 4.18 -2.92
N LYS A 8 -2.37 3.91 -3.99
CA LYS A 8 -0.91 3.75 -3.91
C LYS A 8 -0.26 5.06 -3.40
N PRO A 9 0.67 4.98 -2.45
CA PRO A 9 1.34 6.17 -1.92
C PRO A 9 2.28 6.78 -2.96
N LYS A 10 2.42 8.10 -2.93
CA LYS A 10 3.43 8.82 -3.71
C LYS A 10 4.78 8.71 -2.98
N LEU A 11 5.77 8.11 -3.65
CA LEU A 11 7.12 7.93 -3.12
C LEU A 11 7.98 9.17 -3.38
N LYS A 12 8.89 9.46 -2.45
CA LYS A 12 9.91 10.48 -2.64
C LYS A 12 10.92 9.98 -3.67
N LYS A 13 11.30 10.85 -4.60
CA LYS A 13 12.36 10.57 -5.59
C LYS A 13 13.72 10.81 -4.97
N TYR A 14 14.73 10.06 -5.41
CA TYR A 14 16.10 10.30 -4.99
C TYR A 14 16.62 11.65 -5.51
N PRO A 15 17.57 12.27 -4.79
CA PRO A 15 18.30 13.43 -5.30
C PRO A 15 19.07 13.05 -6.57
N LYS A 16 19.49 14.07 -7.33
CA LYS A 16 20.33 13.86 -8.51
C LYS A 16 21.67 13.27 -8.09
N THR A 17 22.12 12.24 -8.79
CA THR A 17 23.42 11.61 -8.56
C THR A 17 24.55 12.64 -8.71
N PRO A 18 25.51 12.69 -7.78
CA PRO A 18 26.70 13.51 -7.92
C PRO A 18 27.49 13.15 -9.18
N ARG A 19 28.29 14.10 -9.69
CA ARG A 19 29.27 13.80 -10.74
C ARG A 19 30.40 12.95 -10.17
N GLU A 20 31.08 12.20 -11.02
CA GLU A 20 32.21 11.36 -10.61
C GLU A 20 33.35 12.16 -9.98
N THR A 21 33.57 13.39 -10.47
CA THR A 21 34.57 14.33 -9.94
C THR A 21 34.12 15.07 -8.67
N ALA A 22 32.94 14.76 -8.13
CA ALA A 22 32.44 15.40 -6.91
C ALA A 22 33.28 14.96 -5.70
N SER A 23 33.42 15.85 -4.72
CA SER A 23 34.16 15.55 -3.50
C SER A 23 33.51 14.41 -2.71
N ILE A 24 34.32 13.74 -1.89
CA ILE A 24 33.87 12.64 -1.02
C ILE A 24 32.73 13.09 -0.10
N GLU A 25 32.77 14.34 0.36
CA GLU A 25 31.71 14.90 1.22
C GLU A 25 30.35 14.97 0.50
N VAL A 26 30.35 15.35 -0.79
CA VAL A 26 29.13 15.36 -1.61
C VAL A 26 28.57 13.95 -1.77
N TRP A 27 29.43 12.95 -1.97
CA TRP A 27 29.03 11.55 -2.02
C TRP A 27 28.48 11.04 -0.69
N LYS A 28 29.09 11.39 0.45
CA LYS A 28 28.57 11.06 1.79
C LYS A 28 27.19 11.67 2.02
N ASN A 29 27.01 12.94 1.65
CA ASN A 29 25.73 13.62 1.76
C ASN A 29 24.66 13.01 0.84
N TYR A 30 25.05 12.56 -0.35
CA TYR A 30 24.15 11.84 -1.26
C TYR A 30 23.68 10.52 -0.65
N ASP A 31 24.60 9.68 -0.14
CA ASP A 31 24.28 8.40 0.51
C ASP A 31 23.37 8.57 1.74
N ALA A 32 23.64 9.58 2.58
CA ALA A 32 22.78 9.87 3.72
C ALA A 32 21.35 10.24 3.28
N LYS A 33 21.21 11.04 2.22
CA LYS A 33 19.91 11.46 1.69
C LYS A 33 19.15 10.31 1.03
N THR A 34 19.82 9.44 0.27
CA THR A 34 19.17 8.27 -0.34
C THR A 34 18.66 7.31 0.72
N LYS A 35 19.48 6.97 1.73
CA LYS A 35 19.06 6.12 2.87
C LYS A 35 17.86 6.68 3.61
N ALA A 36 17.81 7.99 3.84
CA ALA A 36 16.67 8.64 4.49
C ALA A 36 15.39 8.51 3.64
N ILE A 37 15.50 8.64 2.31
CA ILE A 37 14.39 8.48 1.37
C ILE A 37 13.91 7.03 1.33
N ASP A 38 14.83 6.07 1.33
CA ASP A 38 14.48 4.65 1.39
C ASP A 38 13.70 4.31 2.65
N ALA A 39 14.14 4.79 3.82
CA ALA A 39 13.43 4.57 5.06
C ALA A 39 12.01 5.16 5.04
N ASP A 40 11.83 6.37 4.51
CA ASP A 40 10.52 7.03 4.37
C ASP A 40 9.59 6.28 3.40
N ASN A 41 10.12 5.91 2.23
CA ASN A 41 9.38 5.20 1.21
C ASN A 41 8.97 3.80 1.69
N ASN A 42 9.87 3.08 2.35
CA ASN A 42 9.58 1.75 2.90
C ASN A 42 8.46 1.80 3.96
N LYS A 43 8.46 2.82 4.84
CA LYS A 43 7.36 3.03 5.80
C LYS A 43 6.01 3.24 5.11
N LYS A 44 5.97 4.09 4.08
CA LYS A 44 4.73 4.34 3.30
C LYS A 44 4.24 3.10 2.56
N ILE A 45 5.16 2.33 1.97
CA ILE A 45 4.81 1.07 1.28
C ILE A 45 4.26 0.05 2.28
N ALA A 46 4.90 -0.09 3.45
CA ALA A 46 4.45 -1.02 4.48
C ALA A 46 3.04 -0.66 4.98
N GLU A 47 2.77 0.62 5.24
CA GLU A 47 1.44 1.07 5.65
C GLU A 47 0.39 0.84 4.55
N TYR A 48 0.73 1.13 3.29
CA TYR A 48 -0.14 0.84 2.15
C TYR A 48 -0.46 -0.66 2.05
N LYS A 49 0.55 -1.53 2.16
CA LYS A 49 0.33 -2.99 2.15
C LYS A 49 -0.64 -3.43 3.24
N LYS A 50 -0.48 -2.93 4.47
CA LYS A 50 -1.43 -3.22 5.57
C LYS A 50 -2.85 -2.81 5.24
N LYS A 51 -3.04 -1.60 4.69
CA LYS A 51 -4.35 -1.09 4.27
C LYS A 51 -4.97 -1.91 3.15
N VAL A 52 -4.17 -2.35 2.17
CA VAL A 52 -4.61 -3.22 1.07
C VAL A 52 -5.10 -4.56 1.62
N THR A 53 -4.31 -5.23 2.46
CA THR A 53 -4.69 -6.52 3.04
C THR A 53 -5.98 -6.41 3.87
N ALA A 54 -6.13 -5.34 4.66
CA ALA A 54 -7.36 -5.10 5.42
C ALA A 54 -8.58 -4.92 4.49
N TYR A 55 -8.42 -4.15 3.41
CA TYR A 55 -9.47 -3.97 2.40
C TYR A 55 -9.85 -5.29 1.72
N GLU A 56 -8.87 -6.09 1.30
CA GLU A 56 -9.11 -7.38 0.64
C GLU A 56 -9.85 -8.36 1.57
N ASN A 57 -9.49 -8.38 2.85
CA ASN A 57 -10.18 -9.18 3.87
C ASN A 57 -11.64 -8.73 4.06
N GLU A 58 -11.91 -7.42 4.15
CA GLU A 58 -13.29 -6.94 4.30
C GLU A 58 -14.13 -7.25 3.06
N VAL A 59 -13.58 -7.08 1.86
CA VAL A 59 -14.26 -7.44 0.60
C VAL A 59 -14.60 -8.94 0.59
N LYS A 60 -13.65 -9.81 0.97
CA LYS A 60 -13.86 -11.26 1.04
C LYS A 60 -14.97 -11.62 2.02
N GLN A 61 -14.97 -11.04 3.22
CA GLN A 61 -16.00 -11.27 4.24
C GLN A 61 -17.38 -10.82 3.76
N ARG A 62 -17.49 -9.62 3.17
CA ARG A 62 -18.76 -9.13 2.60
C ARG A 62 -19.28 -10.02 1.49
N LYS A 63 -18.40 -10.54 0.63
CA LYS A 63 -18.79 -11.49 -0.43
C LYS A 63 -19.37 -12.77 0.18
N ALA A 64 -18.69 -13.35 1.18
CA ALA A 64 -19.17 -14.55 1.85
C ALA A 64 -20.53 -14.34 2.55
N ILE A 65 -20.73 -13.19 3.21
CA ILE A 65 -22.01 -12.83 3.83
C ILE A 65 -23.11 -12.70 2.78
N LYS A 66 -22.85 -12.01 1.66
CA LYS A 66 -23.82 -11.89 0.56
C LYS A 66 -24.21 -13.25 -0.03
N GLU A 67 -23.24 -14.14 -0.24
CA GLU A 67 -23.51 -15.49 -0.74
C GLU A 67 -24.34 -16.31 0.26
N ARG A 68 -24.04 -16.23 1.56
CA ARG A 68 -24.85 -16.89 2.61
C ARG A 68 -26.27 -16.35 2.66
N ALA A 69 -26.44 -15.03 2.59
CA ALA A 69 -27.75 -14.39 2.56
C ALA A 69 -28.55 -14.77 1.31
N ALA A 70 -27.89 -14.84 0.14
CA ALA A 70 -28.52 -15.29 -1.09
C ALA A 70 -29.01 -16.75 -1.00
N LYS A 71 -28.17 -17.66 -0.47
CA LYS A 71 -28.56 -19.06 -0.24
C LYS A 71 -29.73 -19.19 0.75
N ALA A 72 -29.70 -18.44 1.85
CA ALA A 72 -30.79 -18.44 2.83
C ALA A 72 -32.12 -17.96 2.21
N LYS A 73 -32.08 -16.91 1.38
CA LYS A 73 -33.24 -16.40 0.66
C LYS A 73 -33.79 -17.45 -0.33
N GLN A 74 -32.92 -18.11 -1.08
CA GLN A 74 -33.31 -19.14 -2.05
C GLN A 74 -33.97 -20.36 -1.38
N LYS A 75 -33.50 -20.74 -0.19
CA LYS A 75 -34.09 -21.82 0.60
C LYS A 75 -35.48 -21.46 1.15
N LEU A 76 -35.74 -20.19 1.44
CA LEU A 76 -37.03 -19.68 1.91
C LEU A 76 -38.06 -19.48 0.79
N SER A 77 -37.62 -19.27 -0.46
CA SER A 77 -38.51 -19.10 -1.62
C SER A 77 -38.81 -20.40 -2.38
N GLY A 78 -38.29 -21.54 -1.92
CA GLY A 78 -38.49 -22.86 -2.50
C GLY A 78 -39.49 -23.74 -1.74
N PHE A 79 -40.23 -23.15 -0.79
CA PHE A 79 -41.43 -23.68 -0.15
C PHE A 79 -42.62 -22.83 -0.62
#